data_AF-A0A1W9UYL4-F1
#
_entry.id   AF-A0A1W9UYL4-F1
#
_cell.length_a   1.000
_cell.length_b   1.000
_cell.length_c   1.000
_cell.angle_alpha   90.00
_cell.angle_beta   90.00
_cell.angle_gamma   90.00
#
_symmetry.space_group_name_H-M   'P 1'
#
loop_
_entity.id
_entity.type
_entity.pdbx_description
1 polymer ?
#
loop_
_entity_poly.entity_id
_entity_poly.type
_entity_poly.pdbx_seq_one_letter_code
_entity_poly.pdbx_strand_id
1 'polypeptide(L)'
;MSENLYVECLDCGYQEDYCPNEFYCPKCNGKWRIARYGENPALGKKLLERIQHRPFDLWRYIELLPIKERPDISMSEGGTPLHHAKDLGMMLGLKNLYIKDERQNPTNSFKDRQAVITMSALQKEGINEAVLASTGNVAISYAAYSSRASIKLWAFLPSLVPVEKMREVAIYGTQVIKVTASYDQTKAVAAQFAKQQTGSLYLEKGTQSVPTLEAMKTVGFEIAEQLAEKLAAQVDARRTWRHL
;
A
#
# COMPACT_ATOMS: atom_id res chain seq x y z
N MET A 1 11.60 -17.45 4.24
CA MET A 1 10.78 -16.83 5.27
C MET A 1 11.61 -15.69 5.82
N SER A 2 11.08 -14.47 5.94
CA SER A 2 11.80 -13.39 6.62
C SER A 2 11.57 -13.58 8.13
N GLU A 3 12.30 -14.53 8.73
CA GLU A 3 12.15 -14.89 10.14
C GLU A 3 12.47 -13.73 11.10
N ASN A 4 13.06 -12.64 10.61
CA ASN A 4 13.39 -11.45 11.41
C ASN A 4 12.89 -10.16 10.72
N LEU A 5 11.58 -9.89 10.71
CA LEU A 5 11.07 -8.56 10.37
C LEU A 5 11.23 -7.65 11.59
N TYR A 6 12.01 -6.58 11.45
CA TYR A 6 12.18 -5.55 12.47
C TYR A 6 12.06 -4.17 11.83
N VAL A 7 11.94 -3.13 12.65
CA VAL A 7 11.89 -1.75 12.22
C VAL A 7 13.13 -1.03 12.70
N GLU A 8 13.75 -0.25 11.83
CA GLU A 8 14.92 0.59 12.14
C GLU A 8 14.54 2.07 12.04
N CYS A 9 14.92 2.87 13.04
CA CYS A 9 14.81 4.32 13.00
C CYS A 9 15.92 4.95 12.15
N LEU A 10 15.56 5.74 11.14
CA LEU A 10 16.53 6.41 10.27
C LEU A 10 17.35 7.51 10.97
N ASP A 11 16.84 8.07 12.07
CA ASP A 11 17.49 9.19 12.76
C ASP A 11 18.56 8.73 13.76
N CYS A 12 18.37 7.57 14.42
CA CYS A 12 19.25 7.12 15.50
C CYS A 12 19.67 5.64 15.44
N GLY A 13 19.22 4.89 14.43
CA GLY A 13 19.55 3.48 14.24
C GLY A 13 18.92 2.53 15.27
N TYR A 14 18.00 3.00 16.12
CA TYR A 14 17.29 2.11 17.06
C TYR A 14 16.47 1.07 16.30
N GLN A 15 16.51 -0.17 16.78
CA GLN A 15 15.85 -1.33 16.19
C GLN A 15 14.89 -1.95 17.19
N GLU A 16 13.73 -2.38 16.70
CA GLU A 16 12.72 -3.07 17.49
C GLU A 16 11.83 -3.95 16.61
N ASP A 17 11.06 -4.83 17.24
CA ASP A 17 10.10 -5.66 16.53
C ASP A 17 9.02 -4.79 15.86
N TYR A 18 8.55 -5.26 14.70
CA TYR A 18 7.55 -4.53 13.94
C TYR A 18 6.17 -4.55 14.62
N CYS A 19 5.67 -3.35 14.97
CA CYS A 19 4.29 -3.12 15.38
C CYS A 19 3.64 -2.06 14.47
N PRO A 20 2.47 -2.34 13.86
CA PRO A 20 1.81 -1.42 12.92
C PRO A 20 1.30 -0.13 13.57
N ASN A 21 1.01 -0.14 14.88
CA ASN A 21 0.45 1.02 15.60
C ASN A 21 1.51 1.97 16.19
N GLU A 22 2.79 1.66 15.98
CA GLU A 22 3.89 2.48 16.47
C GLU A 22 4.48 3.32 15.33
N PHE A 23 4.49 4.64 15.50
CA PHE A 23 4.88 5.57 14.44
C PHE A 23 6.17 6.35 14.75
N TYR A 24 6.58 6.39 16.01
CA TYR A 24 7.74 7.17 16.45
C TYR A 24 8.74 6.24 17.11
N CYS A 25 10.02 6.52 16.90
CA CYS A 25 11.08 5.82 17.58
C CYS A 25 11.00 6.06 19.09
N PRO A 26 10.96 5.04 19.95
CA PRO A 26 10.85 5.22 21.40
C PRO A 26 12.11 5.86 22.01
N LYS A 27 13.26 5.82 21.30
CA LYS A 27 14.53 6.38 21.78
C LYS A 27 14.73 7.86 21.46
N CYS A 28 14.40 8.31 20.25
CA CYS A 28 14.66 9.68 19.80
C CYS A 28 13.42 10.44 19.32
N ASN A 29 12.23 9.81 19.35
CA ASN A 29 10.98 10.35 18.82
C ASN A 29 11.02 10.66 17.30
N GLY A 30 11.98 10.05 16.58
CA GLY A 30 12.10 10.14 15.13
C GLY A 30 10.87 9.58 14.41
N LYS A 31 10.47 10.23 13.31
CA LYS A 31 9.24 9.89 12.55
C LYS A 31 9.48 8.89 11.43
N TRP A 32 10.73 8.72 11.04
CA TRP A 32 11.10 7.92 9.88
C TRP A 32 11.63 6.58 10.34
N ARG A 33 10.78 5.58 10.18
CA ARG A 33 10.99 4.20 10.57
C ARG A 33 10.80 3.32 9.33
N ILE A 34 11.70 2.36 9.14
CA ILE A 34 11.73 1.54 7.93
C ILE A 34 11.77 0.07 8.29
N ALA A 35 11.05 -0.75 7.53
CA ALA A 35 11.09 -2.19 7.70
C ALA A 35 12.43 -2.75 7.23
N ARG A 36 12.97 -3.67 8.01
CA ARG A 36 14.12 -4.49 7.67
C ARG A 36 13.72 -5.95 7.74
N TYR A 37 14.19 -6.69 6.77
CA TYR A 37 13.98 -8.12 6.66
C TYR A 37 15.34 -8.76 6.91
N GLY A 38 15.45 -9.60 7.92
CA GLY A 38 16.70 -10.26 8.28
C GLY A 38 17.38 -10.89 7.07
N GLU A 39 18.71 -10.83 7.07
CA GLU A 39 19.51 -11.30 5.95
C GLU A 39 19.21 -12.77 5.66
N ASN A 40 18.59 -13.01 4.52
CA ASN A 40 18.47 -14.33 3.94
C ASN A 40 19.18 -14.30 2.58
N PRO A 41 20.48 -14.64 2.53
CA PRO A 41 21.25 -14.61 1.29
C PRO A 41 20.63 -15.47 0.17
N ALA A 42 19.84 -16.49 0.54
CA ALA A 42 19.16 -17.35 -0.39
C ALA A 42 17.85 -16.74 -0.93
N LEU A 43 17.31 -15.68 -0.31
CA LEU A 43 16.04 -15.08 -0.71
C LEU A 43 16.13 -14.51 -2.12
N GLY A 44 17.19 -13.80 -2.49
CA GLY A 44 17.29 -13.17 -3.83
C GLY A 44 17.14 -14.18 -4.98
N LYS A 45 17.93 -15.27 -4.98
CA LYS A 45 17.87 -16.30 -6.03
C LYS A 45 16.58 -17.12 -5.97
N LYS A 46 16.19 -17.56 -4.77
CA LYS A 46 14.98 -18.38 -4.59
C LYS A 46 13.69 -17.58 -4.81
N LEU A 47 13.70 -16.26 -4.63
CA LEU A 47 12.51 -15.42 -4.78
C LEU A 47 12.04 -15.43 -6.23
N LEU A 48 12.93 -15.20 -7.20
CA LEU A 48 12.57 -15.22 -8.62
C LEU A 48 11.96 -16.57 -9.03
N GLU A 49 12.56 -17.67 -8.59
CA GLU A 49 12.05 -19.03 -8.84
C GLU A 49 10.69 -19.30 -8.17
N ARG A 50 10.41 -18.65 -7.03
CA ARG A 50 9.12 -18.80 -6.33
C ARG A 50 8.03 -17.97 -6.98
N ILE A 51 8.33 -16.72 -7.32
CA ILE A 51 7.31 -15.79 -7.80
C ILE A 51 6.82 -16.19 -9.18
N GLN A 52 7.65 -16.81 -10.04
CA GLN A 52 7.25 -17.19 -11.40
C GLN A 52 5.97 -18.04 -11.48
N HIS A 53 5.68 -18.82 -10.43
CA HIS A 53 4.50 -19.70 -10.36
C HIS A 53 3.31 -19.08 -9.62
N ARG A 54 3.45 -17.86 -9.10
CA ARG A 54 2.37 -17.16 -8.39
C ARG A 54 1.52 -16.35 -9.35
N PRO A 55 0.23 -16.12 -9.01
CA PRO A 55 -0.56 -15.07 -9.65
C PRO A 55 0.19 -13.74 -9.68
N PHE A 56 -0.04 -12.96 -10.73
CA PHE A 56 0.55 -11.63 -10.85
C PHE A 56 -0.33 -10.63 -10.09
N ASP A 57 -0.23 -10.63 -8.77
CA ASP A 57 -0.92 -9.72 -7.85
C ASP A 57 0.07 -9.19 -6.80
N LEU A 58 -0.38 -8.34 -5.87
CA LEU A 58 0.47 -7.76 -4.82
C LEU A 58 1.16 -8.85 -3.96
N TRP A 59 0.49 -9.97 -3.73
CA TRP A 59 0.94 -11.07 -2.86
C TRP A 59 2.02 -11.94 -3.48
N ARG A 60 2.28 -11.76 -4.78
CA ARG A 60 3.46 -12.27 -5.46
C ARG A 60 4.75 -11.99 -4.66
N TYR A 61 4.82 -10.85 -3.97
CA TYR A 61 6.01 -10.37 -3.25
C TYR A 61 5.95 -10.58 -1.73
N ILE A 62 5.16 -11.52 -1.23
CA ILE A 62 4.88 -11.64 0.21
C ILE A 62 6.11 -11.73 1.11
N GLU A 63 7.21 -12.37 0.67
CA GLU A 63 8.46 -12.42 1.46
C GLU A 63 9.14 -11.06 1.63
N LEU A 64 8.72 -10.06 0.88
CA LEU A 64 9.18 -8.69 0.96
C LEU A 64 8.11 -7.79 1.59
N LEU A 65 7.10 -8.31 2.26
CA LEU A 65 6.04 -7.49 2.87
C LEU A 65 6.00 -7.74 4.39
N PRO A 66 5.49 -6.78 5.19
CA PRO A 66 5.42 -6.92 6.64
C PRO A 66 4.25 -7.82 7.07
N ILE A 67 3.95 -8.85 6.29
CA ILE A 67 2.82 -9.78 6.42
C ILE A 67 3.36 -11.20 6.22
N LYS A 68 2.98 -12.13 7.10
CA LYS A 68 3.51 -13.50 7.10
C LYS A 68 2.82 -14.40 6.06
N GLU A 69 1.54 -14.19 5.82
CA GLU A 69 0.70 -15.03 4.97
C GLU A 69 -0.34 -14.21 4.21
N ARG A 70 -0.80 -14.70 3.06
CA ARG A 70 -1.79 -13.98 2.24
C ARG A 70 -3.09 -13.88 3.05
N PRO A 71 -3.62 -12.67 3.26
CA PRO A 71 -4.80 -12.46 4.09
C PRO A 71 -6.08 -12.73 3.28
N ASP A 72 -7.12 -13.21 3.97
CA ASP A 72 -8.44 -13.45 3.37
C ASP A 72 -9.14 -12.15 2.93
N ILE A 73 -8.70 -11.01 3.46
CA ILE A 73 -9.25 -9.69 3.13
C ILE A 73 -8.82 -9.19 1.75
N SER A 74 -7.86 -9.86 1.08
CA SER A 74 -7.43 -9.48 -0.27
C SER A 74 -8.59 -9.47 -1.27
N MET A 75 -8.57 -8.50 -2.18
CA MET A 75 -9.48 -8.37 -3.31
C MET A 75 -8.72 -8.46 -4.65
N SER A 76 -7.54 -9.09 -4.65
CA SER A 76 -6.65 -9.20 -5.82
C SER A 76 -6.07 -7.87 -6.30
N GLU A 77 -5.81 -6.96 -5.37
CA GLU A 77 -5.01 -5.75 -5.61
C GLU A 77 -3.61 -6.05 -6.16
N GLY A 78 -3.10 -5.09 -6.93
CA GLY A 78 -1.87 -5.23 -7.68
C GLY A 78 -2.05 -5.89 -9.04
N GLY A 79 -0.94 -6.26 -9.67
CA GLY A 79 -0.97 -6.89 -10.99
C GLY A 79 -1.43 -5.97 -12.12
N THR A 80 -1.40 -4.66 -11.90
CA THR A 80 -2.06 -3.71 -12.78
C THR A 80 -1.34 -3.58 -14.14
N PRO A 81 -2.04 -3.18 -15.20
CA PRO A 81 -1.44 -3.09 -16.52
C PRO A 81 -0.29 -2.07 -16.61
N LEU A 82 0.74 -2.41 -17.40
CA LEU A 82 1.77 -1.49 -17.85
C LEU A 82 1.62 -1.24 -19.35
N HIS A 83 1.02 -0.10 -19.70
CA HIS A 83 0.75 0.29 -21.07
C HIS A 83 1.97 0.96 -21.70
N HIS A 84 2.33 0.57 -22.92
CA HIS A 84 3.31 1.31 -23.73
C HIS A 84 2.57 2.42 -24.48
N ALA A 85 2.75 3.66 -24.04
CA ALA A 85 2.06 4.83 -24.58
C ALA A 85 2.78 5.35 -25.84
N LYS A 86 2.68 4.59 -26.93
CA LYS A 86 3.44 4.82 -28.17
C LYS A 86 3.18 6.20 -28.78
N ASP A 87 1.91 6.57 -28.95
CA ASP A 87 1.53 7.79 -29.65
C ASP A 87 1.91 9.04 -28.83
N LEU A 88 1.60 9.02 -27.53
CA LEU A 88 2.02 10.07 -26.60
C LEU A 88 3.56 10.15 -26.52
N GLY A 89 4.23 8.99 -26.52
CA GLY A 89 5.68 8.90 -26.59
C GLY A 89 6.23 9.59 -27.83
N MET A 90 5.65 9.35 -29.01
CA MET A 90 6.04 10.00 -30.27
C MET A 90 5.88 11.52 -30.20
N MET A 91 4.74 12.00 -29.70
CA MET A 91 4.46 13.43 -29.53
C MET A 91 5.47 14.12 -28.60
N LEU A 92 5.95 13.42 -27.58
CA LEU A 92 6.89 13.94 -26.59
C LEU A 92 8.37 13.66 -26.92
N GLY A 93 8.67 12.98 -28.03
CA GLY A 93 10.03 12.53 -28.37
C GLY A 93 10.58 11.41 -27.48
N LEU A 94 9.71 10.70 -26.75
CA LEU A 94 10.04 9.62 -25.83
C LEU A 94 9.75 8.24 -26.46
N LYS A 95 10.80 7.48 -26.79
CA LYS A 95 10.65 6.12 -27.37
C LYS A 95 10.05 5.11 -26.39
N ASN A 96 10.34 5.27 -25.10
CA ASN A 96 10.03 4.31 -24.04
C ASN A 96 9.15 4.95 -22.96
N LEU A 97 7.97 5.45 -23.34
CA LEU A 97 6.99 5.98 -22.41
C LEU A 97 6.00 4.89 -21.98
N TYR A 98 5.93 4.61 -20.68
CA TYR A 98 5.02 3.63 -20.11
C TYR A 98 4.11 4.22 -19.05
N ILE A 99 2.89 3.71 -18.94
CA ILE A 99 1.89 4.11 -17.95
C ILE A 99 1.50 2.88 -17.13
N LYS A 100 1.74 2.94 -15.82
CA LYS A 100 1.29 1.93 -14.85
C LYS A 100 -0.12 2.30 -14.37
N ASP A 101 -1.14 1.59 -14.86
CA ASP A 101 -2.54 1.97 -14.62
C ASP A 101 -3.08 1.41 -13.30
N GLU A 102 -2.76 2.08 -12.20
CA GLU A 102 -3.23 1.73 -10.86
C GLU A 102 -4.74 1.97 -10.62
N ARG A 103 -5.47 2.50 -11.60
CA ARG A 103 -6.94 2.62 -11.53
C ARG A 103 -7.63 1.28 -11.72
N GLN A 104 -6.91 0.22 -12.09
CA GLN A 104 -7.47 -1.12 -12.25
C GLN A 104 -7.50 -1.93 -10.95
N ASN A 105 -7.11 -1.33 -9.82
CA ASN A 105 -7.28 -1.93 -8.50
C ASN A 105 -8.77 -1.94 -8.08
N PRO A 106 -9.17 -2.74 -7.09
CA PRO A 106 -10.58 -2.96 -6.71
C PRO A 106 -11.44 -1.71 -6.44
N THR A 107 -10.86 -0.64 -5.86
CA THR A 107 -11.52 0.65 -5.61
C THR A 107 -11.06 1.75 -6.57
N ASN A 108 -10.51 1.34 -7.71
CA ASN A 108 -9.97 2.19 -8.76
C ASN A 108 -8.79 3.08 -8.32
N SER A 109 -7.97 2.60 -7.39
CA SER A 109 -6.92 3.40 -6.78
C SER A 109 -5.73 2.58 -6.30
N PHE A 110 -4.52 3.12 -6.47
CA PHE A 110 -3.30 2.54 -5.86
C PHE A 110 -3.36 2.45 -4.33
N LYS A 111 -4.32 3.16 -3.70
CA LYS A 111 -4.55 3.14 -2.25
C LYS A 111 -5.00 1.77 -1.73
N ASP A 112 -5.50 0.89 -2.60
CA ASP A 112 -5.85 -0.48 -2.25
C ASP A 112 -4.67 -1.29 -1.73
N ARG A 113 -3.49 -1.07 -2.32
CA ARG A 113 -2.24 -1.69 -1.85
C ARG A 113 -1.91 -1.29 -0.41
N GLN A 114 -2.11 -0.01 -0.07
CA GLN A 114 -1.87 0.52 1.27
C GLN A 114 -2.89 -0.08 2.25
N ALA A 115 -4.17 0.01 1.89
CA ALA A 115 -5.28 -0.42 2.71
C ALA A 115 -5.20 -1.92 3.04
N VAL A 116 -4.91 -2.79 2.06
CA VAL A 116 -4.86 -4.23 2.33
C VAL A 116 -3.73 -4.58 3.29
N ILE A 117 -2.54 -3.99 3.14
CA ILE A 117 -1.39 -4.32 3.99
C ILE A 117 -1.59 -3.75 5.38
N THR A 118 -2.09 -2.52 5.50
CA THR A 118 -2.42 -1.93 6.81
C THR A 118 -3.51 -2.74 7.51
N MET A 119 -4.65 -3.00 6.88
CA MET A 119 -5.76 -3.73 7.52
C MET A 119 -5.38 -5.16 7.89
N SER A 120 -4.55 -5.83 7.09
CA SER A 120 -4.03 -7.16 7.42
C SER A 120 -3.11 -7.14 8.64
N ALA A 121 -2.25 -6.12 8.75
CA ALA A 121 -1.41 -5.94 9.92
C ALA A 121 -2.25 -5.65 11.18
N LEU A 122 -3.27 -4.78 11.07
CA LEU A 122 -4.17 -4.47 12.19
C LEU A 122 -4.97 -5.69 12.65
N GLN A 123 -5.55 -6.44 11.70
CA GLN A 123 -6.32 -7.64 12.00
C GLN A 123 -5.49 -8.66 12.78
N LYS A 124 -4.23 -8.84 12.36
CA LYS A 124 -3.30 -9.76 13.02
C LYS A 124 -2.93 -9.34 14.44
N GLU A 125 -2.79 -8.04 14.70
CA GLU A 125 -2.52 -7.49 16.04
C GLU A 125 -3.79 -7.36 16.90
N GLY A 126 -4.95 -7.83 16.42
CA GLY A 126 -6.22 -7.74 17.14
C GLY A 126 -6.77 -6.31 17.26
N ILE A 127 -6.28 -5.37 16.45
CA ILE A 127 -6.79 -4.00 16.39
C ILE A 127 -8.07 -4.00 15.56
N ASN A 128 -9.19 -3.66 16.22
CA ASN A 128 -10.53 -3.73 15.65
C ASN A 128 -11.15 -2.35 15.32
N GLU A 129 -10.41 -1.27 15.55
CA GLU A 129 -10.88 0.09 15.30
C GLU A 129 -9.77 0.97 14.71
N ALA A 130 -10.10 1.73 13.67
CA ALA A 130 -9.21 2.63 12.97
C ALA A 130 -9.87 3.98 12.70
N VAL A 131 -9.07 5.04 12.62
CA VAL A 131 -9.50 6.37 12.20
C VAL A 131 -8.55 6.92 11.14
N LEU A 132 -9.12 7.66 10.19
CA LEU A 132 -8.38 8.42 9.20
C LEU A 132 -9.03 9.77 8.94
N ALA A 133 -8.22 10.69 8.42
CA ALA A 133 -8.70 11.91 7.80
C ALA A 133 -8.22 11.92 6.34
N SER A 134 -9.14 12.09 5.39
CA SER A 134 -8.82 12.01 3.96
C SER A 134 -9.72 12.91 3.11
N THR A 135 -9.29 13.15 1.88
CA THR A 135 -10.05 13.88 0.85
C THR A 135 -10.62 12.95 -0.24
N GLY A 136 -10.52 11.63 -0.10
CA GLY A 136 -11.12 10.70 -1.08
C GLY A 136 -10.56 9.29 -1.01
N ASN A 137 -9.68 8.93 -1.95
CA ASN A 137 -9.34 7.54 -2.26
C ASN A 137 -8.78 6.73 -1.08
N VAL A 138 -8.07 7.36 -0.15
CA VAL A 138 -7.60 6.65 1.06
C VAL A 138 -8.80 6.20 1.89
N ALA A 139 -9.80 7.07 2.10
CA ALA A 139 -11.01 6.71 2.83
C ALA A 139 -11.78 5.59 2.14
N ILE A 140 -11.90 5.62 0.82
CA ILE A 140 -12.65 4.60 0.05
C ILE A 140 -11.93 3.24 0.14
N SER A 141 -10.63 3.19 -0.16
CA SER A 141 -9.85 1.95 -0.04
C SER A 141 -9.89 1.42 1.39
N TYR A 142 -9.59 2.25 2.39
CA TYR A 142 -9.60 1.81 3.79
C TYR A 142 -10.98 1.32 4.21
N ALA A 143 -12.06 1.97 3.78
CA ALA A 143 -13.43 1.53 4.06
C ALA A 143 -13.73 0.14 3.49
N ALA A 144 -13.34 -0.11 2.24
CA ALA A 144 -13.54 -1.41 1.60
C ALA A 144 -12.79 -2.54 2.32
N TYR A 145 -11.50 -2.33 2.62
CA TYR A 145 -10.68 -3.34 3.29
C TYR A 145 -10.98 -3.47 4.79
N SER A 146 -11.38 -2.39 5.47
CA SER A 146 -11.78 -2.46 6.88
C SER A 146 -13.07 -3.25 7.05
N SER A 147 -14.02 -3.11 6.11
CA SER A 147 -15.24 -3.91 6.06
C SER A 147 -14.93 -5.41 5.95
N ARG A 148 -14.01 -5.80 5.05
CA ARG A 148 -13.53 -7.19 4.92
C ARG A 148 -12.76 -7.69 6.13
N ALA A 149 -12.00 -6.82 6.79
CA ALA A 149 -11.22 -7.15 7.97
C ALA A 149 -12.03 -7.18 9.27
N SER A 150 -13.32 -6.81 9.24
CA SER A 150 -14.14 -6.58 10.43
C SER A 150 -13.53 -5.53 11.38
N ILE A 151 -12.87 -4.52 10.80
CA ILE A 151 -12.29 -3.38 11.52
C ILE A 151 -13.25 -2.20 11.36
N LYS A 152 -13.70 -1.64 12.48
CA LYS A 152 -14.53 -0.44 12.48
C LYS A 152 -13.69 0.76 12.05
N LEU A 153 -14.18 1.50 11.06
CA LEU A 153 -13.49 2.66 10.51
C LEU A 153 -14.25 3.96 10.78
N TRP A 154 -13.51 4.96 11.25
CA TRP A 154 -13.96 6.35 11.35
C TRP A 154 -13.26 7.19 10.29
N ALA A 155 -14.04 7.77 9.36
CA ALA A 155 -13.51 8.59 8.28
C ALA A 155 -13.91 10.05 8.48
N PHE A 156 -12.95 10.89 8.86
CA PHE A 156 -13.12 12.33 8.95
C PHE A 156 -12.86 12.96 7.58
N LEU A 157 -13.89 13.56 6.98
CA LEU A 157 -13.84 14.15 5.65
C LEU A 157 -14.12 15.66 5.73
N PRO A 158 -13.26 16.53 5.15
CA PRO A 158 -13.54 17.95 5.12
C PRO A 158 -14.78 18.24 4.29
N SER A 159 -15.48 19.32 4.61
CA SER A 159 -16.78 19.65 4.02
C SER A 159 -16.77 19.86 2.51
N LEU A 160 -15.60 20.14 1.93
CA LEU A 160 -15.35 20.30 0.49
C LEU A 160 -15.26 18.98 -0.28
N VAL A 161 -15.19 17.83 0.41
CA VAL A 161 -15.22 16.53 -0.26
C VAL A 161 -16.59 16.36 -0.93
N PRO A 162 -16.63 15.99 -2.23
CA PRO A 162 -17.90 15.78 -2.91
C PRO A 162 -18.74 14.69 -2.24
N VAL A 163 -20.07 14.86 -2.25
CA VAL A 163 -21.01 13.99 -1.52
C VAL A 163 -20.97 12.56 -2.05
N GLU A 164 -20.75 12.38 -3.34
CA GLU A 164 -20.58 11.08 -3.98
C GLU A 164 -19.43 10.28 -3.37
N LYS A 165 -18.29 10.91 -3.06
CA LYS A 165 -17.17 10.25 -2.40
C LYS A 165 -17.49 9.91 -0.95
N MET A 166 -18.22 10.78 -0.25
CA MET A 166 -18.68 10.48 1.12
C MET A 166 -19.62 9.27 1.14
N ARG A 167 -20.52 9.17 0.15
CA ARG A 167 -21.42 8.02 -0.01
C ARG A 167 -20.64 6.74 -0.27
N GLU A 168 -19.66 6.79 -1.17
CA GLU A 168 -18.80 5.63 -1.50
C GLU A 168 -17.99 5.13 -0.30
N VAL A 169 -17.60 6.01 0.63
CA VAL A 169 -17.01 5.58 1.91
C VAL A 169 -18.08 4.92 2.81
N ALA A 170 -19.26 5.52 2.89
CA ALA A 170 -20.33 5.07 3.78
C ALA A 170 -20.93 3.71 3.40
N ILE A 171 -20.99 3.34 2.11
CA ILE A 171 -21.58 2.05 1.67
C ILE A 171 -20.87 0.82 2.27
N TYR A 172 -19.60 0.95 2.66
CA TYR A 172 -18.84 -0.13 3.30
C TYR A 172 -19.08 -0.24 4.82
N GLY A 173 -19.98 0.57 5.39
CA GLY A 173 -20.28 0.60 6.83
C GLY A 173 -19.36 1.50 7.66
N THR A 174 -18.54 2.34 7.00
CA THR A 174 -17.65 3.30 7.67
C THR A 174 -18.44 4.42 8.32
N GLN A 175 -18.02 4.83 9.52
CA GLN A 175 -18.56 5.99 10.22
C GLN A 175 -17.99 7.26 9.60
N VAL A 176 -18.79 7.96 8.78
CA VAL A 176 -18.36 9.18 8.09
C VAL A 176 -18.66 10.41 8.95
N ILE A 177 -17.62 11.17 9.30
CA ILE A 177 -17.71 12.43 10.04
C ILE A 177 -17.34 13.58 9.11
N LYS A 178 -18.34 14.39 8.74
CA LYS A 178 -18.11 15.61 7.97
C LYS A 178 -17.62 16.73 8.88
N VAL A 179 -16.47 17.31 8.55
CA VAL A 179 -15.87 18.41 9.31
C VAL A 179 -15.90 19.69 8.47
N THR A 180 -16.56 20.73 8.98
CA THR A 180 -16.58 22.05 8.32
C THR A 180 -15.29 22.81 8.62
N ALA A 181 -14.20 22.34 8.01
CA ALA A 181 -12.86 22.86 8.23
C ALA A 181 -11.93 22.55 7.04
N SER A 182 -10.71 23.09 7.07
CA SER A 182 -9.66 22.70 6.13
C SER A 182 -9.23 21.24 6.32
N TYR A 183 -8.47 20.70 5.36
CA TYR A 183 -7.92 19.35 5.48
C TYR A 183 -7.04 19.18 6.72
N ASP A 184 -6.14 20.15 6.99
CA ASP A 184 -5.25 20.10 8.15
C ASP A 184 -6.01 20.15 9.47
N GLN A 185 -7.05 20.99 9.55
CA GLN A 185 -7.94 21.04 10.71
C GLN A 185 -8.70 19.73 10.88
N THR A 186 -9.17 19.12 9.79
CA THR A 186 -9.83 17.82 9.82
C THR A 186 -8.91 16.72 10.35
N LYS A 187 -7.63 16.72 9.94
CA LYS A 187 -6.60 15.82 10.50
C LYS A 187 -6.40 16.04 11.99
N ALA A 188 -6.39 17.29 12.45
CA ALA A 188 -6.25 17.61 13.87
C ALA A 188 -7.44 17.08 14.70
N VAL A 189 -8.67 17.23 14.19
CA VAL A 189 -9.88 16.68 14.82
C VAL A 189 -9.83 15.15 14.89
N ALA A 190 -9.48 14.47 13.80
CA ALA A 190 -9.33 13.02 13.77
C ALA A 190 -8.27 12.52 14.77
N ALA A 191 -7.15 13.24 14.89
CA ALA A 191 -6.11 12.92 15.87
C ALA A 191 -6.55 13.18 17.33
N GLN A 192 -7.36 14.21 17.58
CA GLN A 192 -7.98 14.43 18.89
C GLN A 192 -8.98 13.33 19.25
N PHE A 193 -9.82 12.94 18.29
CA PHE A 193 -10.74 11.81 18.44
C PHE A 193 -9.97 10.52 18.81
N ALA A 194 -8.88 10.22 18.09
CA ALA A 194 -8.03 9.06 18.38
C ALA A 194 -7.50 9.07 19.83
N LYS A 195 -7.05 10.24 20.33
CA LYS A 195 -6.52 10.40 21.70
C LYS A 195 -7.56 10.22 22.81
N GLN A 196 -8.84 10.42 22.50
CA GLN A 196 -9.92 10.33 23.48
C GLN A 196 -10.46 8.91 23.64
N GLN A 197 -10.11 7.99 22.74
CA GLN A 197 -10.54 6.59 22.85
C GLN A 197 -9.73 5.83 23.90
N THR A 198 -10.41 4.99 24.66
CA THR A 198 -9.83 4.17 25.74
C THR A 198 -9.28 2.83 25.25
N GLY A 199 -9.48 2.49 23.98
CA GLY A 199 -9.03 1.25 23.35
C GLY A 199 -7.84 1.43 22.40
N SER A 200 -7.34 0.31 21.87
CA SER A 200 -6.29 0.28 20.84
C SER A 200 -6.85 0.72 19.48
N LEU A 201 -7.05 2.02 19.29
CA LEU A 201 -7.48 2.61 18.03
C LEU A 201 -6.26 2.99 17.18
N TYR A 202 -6.24 2.53 15.93
CA TYR A 202 -5.19 2.88 14.96
C TYR A 202 -5.50 4.22 14.29
N LEU A 203 -4.55 5.16 14.33
CA LEU A 203 -4.62 6.42 13.59
C LEU A 203 -3.82 6.32 12.30
N GLU A 204 -4.48 6.42 11.15
CA GLU A 204 -3.82 6.46 9.84
C GLU A 204 -2.94 7.72 9.72
N LYS A 205 -1.64 7.53 9.42
CA LYS A 205 -0.64 8.61 9.32
C LYS A 205 0.05 8.71 7.96
N GLY A 206 -0.52 8.11 6.93
CA GLY A 206 0.02 8.06 5.58
C GLY A 206 1.42 7.45 5.53
N THR A 207 2.36 8.19 4.98
CA THR A 207 3.75 7.76 4.74
C THR A 207 4.58 7.55 6.00
N GLN A 208 4.07 7.89 7.18
CA GLN A 208 4.72 7.53 8.46
C GLN A 208 4.43 6.08 8.86
N SER A 209 3.47 5.42 8.23
CA SER A 209 3.15 4.03 8.49
C SER A 209 4.06 3.12 7.67
N VAL A 210 4.79 2.23 8.36
CA VAL A 210 5.58 1.16 7.73
C VAL A 210 4.74 0.31 6.76
N PRO A 211 3.54 -0.21 7.13
CA PRO A 211 2.67 -0.93 6.19
C PRO A 211 2.46 -0.19 4.86
N THR A 212 2.18 1.12 4.95
CA THR A 212 1.90 1.97 3.79
C THR A 212 3.11 2.12 2.88
N LEU A 213 4.29 2.33 3.45
CA LEU A 213 5.54 2.43 2.68
C LEU A 213 5.87 1.10 1.99
N GLU A 214 5.77 0.00 2.74
CA GLU A 214 6.09 -1.34 2.26
C GLU A 214 5.12 -1.82 1.18
N ALA A 215 3.86 -1.39 1.20
CA ALA A 215 2.92 -1.66 0.13
C ALA A 215 3.34 -0.99 -1.19
N MET A 216 3.83 0.25 -1.14
CA MET A 216 4.11 1.05 -2.35
C MET A 216 5.28 0.54 -3.17
N LYS A 217 6.26 -0.13 -2.56
CA LYS A 217 7.40 -0.69 -3.31
C LYS A 217 6.97 -1.79 -4.30
N THR A 218 5.83 -2.45 -4.06
CA THR A 218 5.30 -3.49 -4.96
C THR A 218 5.00 -2.95 -6.36
N VAL A 219 4.61 -1.67 -6.48
CA VAL A 219 4.46 -1.01 -7.78
C VAL A 219 5.77 -1.02 -8.56
N GLY A 220 6.89 -0.75 -7.89
CA GLY A 220 8.22 -0.80 -8.48
C GLY A 220 8.63 -2.20 -8.92
N PHE A 221 8.32 -3.22 -8.12
CA PHE A 221 8.59 -4.62 -8.47
C PHE A 221 7.80 -5.05 -9.70
N GLU A 222 6.51 -4.72 -9.76
CA GLU A 222 5.67 -5.06 -10.91
C GLU A 222 6.15 -4.36 -12.18
N ILE A 223 6.52 -3.08 -12.09
CA ILE A 223 7.08 -2.34 -13.24
C ILE A 223 8.36 -3.01 -13.73
N ALA A 224 9.25 -3.40 -12.82
CA ALA A 224 10.51 -4.05 -13.17
C ALA A 224 10.29 -5.39 -13.88
N GLU A 225 9.41 -6.25 -13.35
CA GLU A 225 9.06 -7.53 -13.99
C GLU A 225 8.40 -7.33 -15.36
N GLN A 226 7.39 -6.46 -15.44
CA GLN A 226 6.66 -6.21 -16.70
C GLN A 226 7.56 -5.58 -17.78
N LEU A 227 8.50 -4.72 -17.41
CA LEU A 227 9.49 -4.19 -18.35
C LEU A 227 10.48 -5.26 -18.80
N ALA A 228 10.97 -6.11 -17.90
CA ALA A 228 11.87 -7.21 -18.23
C ALA A 228 11.23 -8.16 -19.25
N GLU A 229 9.96 -8.54 -19.05
CA GLU A 229 9.20 -9.37 -19.99
C GLU A 229 9.05 -8.71 -21.37
N LYS A 230 8.67 -7.42 -21.40
CA LYS A 230 8.52 -6.68 -22.66
C LYS A 230 9.85 -6.54 -23.40
N LEU A 231 10.95 -6.33 -22.69
CA LEU A 231 12.29 -6.24 -23.29
C LEU A 231 12.76 -7.60 -23.81
N ALA A 232 12.52 -8.68 -23.08
CA ALA A 232 12.83 -10.04 -23.52
C ALA A 232 12.09 -10.38 -24.83
N ALA A 233 10.79 -10.08 -24.90
CA ALA A 233 9.99 -10.27 -26.11
C ALA A 233 10.51 -9.46 -27.32
N GLN A 234 11.06 -8.26 -27.09
CA GLN A 234 11.70 -7.48 -28.16
C GLN A 234 13.03 -8.08 -28.64
N VAL A 235 13.83 -8.65 -27.73
CA VAL A 235 15.09 -9.31 -28.09
C VAL A 235 14.82 -10.57 -28.90
N ASP A 236 13.86 -11.39 -28.49
CA ASP A 236 13.50 -12.61 -29.21
C ASP A 236 12.91 -12.29 -30.59
N ALA A 237 12.04 -11.28 -30.68
CA ALA A 237 11.56 -10.79 -31.97
C ALA A 237 12.72 -10.39 -32.89
N ARG A 238 13.71 -9.61 -32.43
CA ARG A 238 14.88 -9.22 -33.24
C ARG A 238 15.78 -10.38 -33.65
N ARG A 239 15.82 -11.47 -32.87
CA ARG A 239 16.57 -12.69 -33.24
C ARG A 239 15.87 -13.46 -34.35
N THR A 240 14.55 -13.53 -34.36
CA THR A 240 13.79 -14.21 -35.43
C THR A 240 13.95 -13.56 -36.81
N TRP A 241 14.27 -12.26 -36.88
CA TRP A 241 14.54 -11.55 -38.15
C TRP A 241 15.96 -11.72 -38.71
N ARG A 242 16.87 -12.43 -38.03
CA ARG A 242 18.26 -12.65 -38.51
C ARG A 242 18.46 -13.94 -39.31
N HIS A 243 17.38 -14.68 -39.57
CA HIS A 243 17.40 -15.95 -40.32
C HIS A 243 16.50 -15.94 -41.57
N LEU A 244 16.14 -14.74 -42.06
CA LEU A 244 15.53 -14.51 -43.37
C LEU A 244 16.44 -13.57 -44.17
#